data_AF-A0A6A1R5R8-F1
#
_entry.id   AF-A0A6A1R5R8-F1
#
_cell.length_a   1.000
_cell.length_b   1.000
_cell.length_c   1.000
_cell.angle_alpha   90.00
_cell.angle_beta   90.00
_cell.angle_gamma   90.00
#
_symmetry.space_group_name_H-M   'P 1'
#
loop_
_entity.id
_entity.type
_entity.pdbx_description
1 polymer ?
#
loop_
_entity_poly.entity_id
_entity_poly.type
_entity_poly.pdbx_seq_one_letter_code
_entity_poly.pdbx_strand_id
1 'polypeptide(L)'
;MNSSPKPFSLPAAERLAGIRRGIEKEGLRVLPTGSLALTPHPVALGAALTHPHITTDYSESQLELITGVHQSVEACLQELQQVHQYTLRSMAQVSEEMIWNSSMPCHLPTDETIPLARYGSSHAGRSKSVYRMGLGHRYGRRMQTISGIHYNWSMPGVSSEEYFALIRNFRRNAFVLLYLFGASPALGRCFVEGREHRLQPLDAAQKTLHLPYATSLRMGRLGYQSDAQAQIKVSYNGLEGYAHSLHQALTQPYPAYEQLGIRNPGGDYNQLGTSLLQIENEFYSTIRPKRTTRSGERPLHALRERGVEYVEVRLMDIDPFEPLGISASTMRMLDVFLLHCLLSDSPEDSPEEIEAIKRNQHLVAERGREPGLKLQCGAEQVLLSDWAKQVLDDCQPLAAMLDGLHQTDAYSQALAEAQQRVQQPGSTPSARVLEQIRSLHQSSFERFGRAQSLWAHEHLLALPWSEAQQQHYAQMAQASLDAQKAIEAADTGTFEAWRQRYMDPAALGG
;
A
#
# COMPACT_ATOMS: atom_id res chain seq x y z
N MET A 1 27.13 19.54 8.06
CA MET A 1 26.47 20.07 6.85
C MET A 1 25.84 21.41 7.22
N ASN A 2 26.44 22.52 6.79
CA ASN A 2 25.94 23.87 7.03
C ASN A 2 25.75 24.54 5.65
N SER A 3 24.73 24.09 4.92
CA SER A 3 24.18 24.87 3.81
C SER A 3 22.85 25.40 4.31
N SER A 4 22.76 26.71 4.52
CA SER A 4 21.48 27.38 4.74
C SER A 4 20.47 26.89 3.69
N PRO A 5 19.23 26.56 4.07
CA PRO A 5 18.22 26.15 3.09
C PRO A 5 18.11 27.26 2.06
N LYS A 6 18.33 26.93 0.78
CA LYS A 6 18.00 27.87 -0.30
C LYS A 6 16.52 28.23 -0.12
N PRO A 7 16.14 29.52 -0.19
CA PRO A 7 14.74 29.89 -0.12
C PRO A 7 14.01 29.19 -1.28
N PHE A 8 13.06 28.33 -0.93
CA PHE A 8 12.22 27.65 -1.91
C PHE A 8 11.55 28.70 -2.81
N SER A 9 11.57 28.51 -4.13
CA SER A 9 10.64 29.22 -5.00
C SER A 9 9.26 28.65 -4.75
N LEU A 10 8.48 29.34 -3.93
CA LEU A 10 7.19 28.85 -3.48
C LEU A 10 6.20 28.77 -4.65
N PRO A 11 5.47 27.65 -4.81
CA PRO A 11 4.38 27.58 -5.77
C PRO A 11 3.32 28.64 -5.48
N ALA A 12 2.63 29.11 -6.53
CA ALA A 12 1.48 30.00 -6.35
C ALA A 12 0.43 29.34 -5.45
N ALA A 13 -0.22 30.13 -4.58
CA ALA A 13 -1.22 29.67 -3.62
C ALA A 13 -2.34 28.83 -4.28
N GLU A 14 -2.72 29.19 -5.51
CA GLU A 14 -3.71 28.45 -6.31
C GLU A 14 -3.30 27.01 -6.62
N ARG A 15 -2.00 26.75 -6.87
CA ARG A 15 -1.49 25.39 -7.10
C ARG A 15 -1.55 24.56 -5.81
N LEU A 16 -1.18 25.16 -4.68
CA LEU A 16 -1.23 24.52 -3.37
C LEU A 16 -2.68 24.22 -2.95
N ALA A 17 -3.62 25.12 -3.24
CA ALA A 17 -5.04 24.89 -2.97
C ALA A 17 -5.61 23.76 -3.83
N GLY A 18 -4.97 23.49 -4.96
CA GLY A 18 -5.37 22.47 -5.92
C GLY A 18 -4.86 21.08 -5.59
N ILE A 19 -4.09 20.86 -4.50
CA ILE A 19 -3.58 19.52 -4.16
C ILE A 19 -4.75 18.55 -3.96
N ARG A 20 -4.62 17.36 -4.54
CA ARG A 20 -5.62 16.29 -4.51
C ARG A 20 -5.06 15.02 -3.90
N ARG A 21 -5.97 14.22 -3.35
CA ARG A 21 -5.66 13.01 -2.61
C ARG A 21 -6.74 11.95 -2.74
N GLY A 22 -6.34 10.70 -2.62
CA GLY A 22 -7.21 9.53 -2.57
C GLY A 22 -6.57 8.42 -1.76
N ILE A 23 -7.38 7.53 -1.20
CA ILE A 23 -6.92 6.44 -0.33
C ILE A 23 -7.38 5.11 -0.89
N GLU A 24 -6.47 4.14 -0.88
CA GLU A 24 -6.78 2.71 -0.98
C GLU A 24 -6.47 2.10 0.39
N LYS A 25 -7.46 1.46 1.01
CA LYS A 25 -7.33 0.78 2.30
C LYS A 25 -7.61 -0.71 2.12
N GLU A 26 -6.61 -1.53 2.36
CA GLU A 26 -6.77 -2.98 2.37
C GLU A 26 -7.26 -3.49 3.74
N GLY A 27 -7.81 -4.70 3.78
CA GLY A 27 -8.11 -5.40 5.02
C GLY A 27 -8.71 -6.78 4.80
N LEU A 28 -8.25 -7.77 5.57
CA LEU A 28 -8.77 -9.13 5.50
C LEU A 28 -10.13 -9.24 6.17
N ARG A 29 -11.10 -9.88 5.53
CA ARG A 29 -12.31 -10.41 6.16
C ARG A 29 -11.92 -11.56 7.07
N VAL A 30 -12.36 -11.50 8.32
CA VAL A 30 -12.04 -12.51 9.35
C VAL A 30 -13.28 -12.89 10.12
N LEU A 31 -13.29 -14.12 10.61
CA LEU A 31 -14.30 -14.62 11.53
C LEU A 31 -14.12 -14.00 12.93
N PRO A 32 -15.14 -14.04 13.82
CA PRO A 32 -15.01 -13.65 15.22
C PRO A 32 -13.88 -14.35 15.98
N THR A 33 -13.42 -15.51 15.50
CA THR A 33 -12.27 -16.22 16.06
C THR A 33 -10.93 -15.53 15.77
N GLY A 34 -10.86 -14.64 14.78
CA GLY A 34 -9.62 -14.06 14.23
C GLY A 34 -8.99 -14.89 13.10
N SER A 35 -9.72 -15.90 12.59
CA SER A 35 -9.30 -16.69 11.42
C SER A 35 -9.77 -16.05 10.12
N LEU A 36 -8.97 -16.19 9.05
CA LEU A 36 -9.32 -15.73 7.72
C LEU A 36 -10.69 -16.28 7.28
N ALA A 37 -11.59 -15.41 6.82
CA ALA A 37 -12.85 -15.84 6.21
C ALA A 37 -12.55 -16.59 4.89
N LEU A 38 -13.29 -17.65 4.60
CA LEU A 38 -13.14 -18.41 3.34
C LEU A 38 -14.38 -18.29 2.43
N THR A 39 -15.37 -17.51 2.87
CA THR A 39 -16.58 -17.18 2.11
C THR A 39 -16.22 -16.34 0.88
N PRO A 40 -16.98 -16.42 -0.22
CA PRO A 40 -16.80 -15.55 -1.38
C PRO A 40 -17.00 -14.06 -1.03
N HIS A 41 -16.57 -13.17 -1.93
CA HIS A 41 -16.90 -11.75 -1.86
C HIS A 41 -18.43 -11.57 -1.78
N PRO A 42 -18.97 -10.86 -0.77
CA PRO A 42 -20.41 -10.71 -0.61
C PRO A 42 -21.07 -10.03 -1.80
N VAL A 43 -22.10 -10.66 -2.38
CA VAL A 43 -22.81 -10.13 -3.56
C VAL A 43 -23.44 -8.75 -3.31
N ALA A 44 -23.81 -8.44 -2.06
CA ALA A 44 -24.32 -7.12 -1.67
C ALA A 44 -23.30 -5.99 -1.86
N LEU A 45 -22.00 -6.30 -1.92
CA LEU A 45 -20.95 -5.32 -2.24
C LEU A 45 -20.81 -5.08 -3.76
N GLY A 46 -21.48 -5.89 -4.57
CA GLY A 46 -21.43 -5.82 -6.02
C GLY A 46 -20.35 -6.72 -6.63
N ALA A 47 -19.79 -6.28 -7.75
CA ALA A 47 -18.76 -6.97 -8.51
C ALA A 47 -17.39 -6.36 -8.23
N ALA A 48 -16.48 -7.11 -7.60
CA ALA A 48 -15.11 -6.65 -7.36
C ALA A 48 -14.35 -6.24 -8.65
N LEU A 49 -14.76 -6.74 -9.82
CA LEU A 49 -14.13 -6.33 -11.09
C LEU A 49 -14.43 -4.87 -11.47
N THR A 50 -15.61 -4.38 -11.14
CA THR A 50 -16.20 -3.16 -11.75
C THR A 50 -16.72 -2.16 -10.73
N HIS A 51 -16.83 -2.53 -9.45
CA HIS A 51 -17.30 -1.62 -8.42
C HIS A 51 -16.25 -0.52 -8.17
N PRO A 52 -16.64 0.76 -8.14
CA PRO A 52 -15.69 1.88 -8.14
C PRO A 52 -14.95 2.06 -6.80
N HIS A 53 -15.51 1.57 -5.70
CA HIS A 53 -15.01 1.85 -4.34
C HIS A 53 -14.65 0.61 -3.52
N ILE A 54 -15.03 -0.60 -3.97
CA ILE A 54 -14.95 -1.82 -3.15
C ILE A 54 -14.54 -2.93 -4.09
N THR A 55 -13.31 -3.42 -3.91
CA THR A 55 -12.77 -4.54 -4.67
C THR A 55 -12.08 -5.49 -3.72
N THR A 56 -11.43 -6.51 -4.27
CA THR A 56 -10.48 -7.36 -3.59
C THR A 56 -9.09 -7.13 -4.15
N ASP A 57 -8.07 -7.22 -3.30
CA ASP A 57 -6.69 -7.34 -3.76
C ASP A 57 -6.34 -8.82 -3.98
N TYR A 58 -5.28 -9.39 -3.38
CA TYR A 58 -4.79 -10.71 -3.74
C TYR A 58 -5.79 -11.83 -3.45
N SER A 59 -6.33 -11.83 -2.23
CA SER A 59 -7.25 -12.86 -1.76
C SER A 59 -8.71 -12.45 -1.94
N GLU A 60 -9.60 -13.42 -2.16
CA GLU A 60 -11.06 -13.21 -2.14
C GLU A 60 -11.53 -12.60 -0.81
N SER A 61 -10.76 -12.83 0.25
CA SER A 61 -11.01 -12.33 1.59
C SER A 61 -10.29 -11.01 1.89
N GLN A 62 -9.48 -10.49 0.98
CA GLN A 62 -8.74 -9.24 1.19
C GLN A 62 -9.45 -8.11 0.48
N LEU A 63 -10.32 -7.40 1.22
CA LEU A 63 -11.01 -6.22 0.72
C LEU A 63 -10.01 -5.10 0.46
N GLU A 64 -10.31 -4.30 -0.56
CA GLU A 64 -9.62 -3.05 -0.88
C GLU A 64 -10.69 -1.98 -1.08
N LEU A 65 -10.69 -0.98 -0.19
CA LEU A 65 -11.63 0.13 -0.17
C LEU A 65 -10.97 1.35 -0.78
N ILE A 66 -11.58 1.94 -1.80
CA ILE A 66 -10.97 2.97 -2.65
C ILE A 66 -11.84 4.22 -2.64
N THR A 67 -11.24 5.37 -2.33
CA THR A 67 -11.91 6.68 -2.45
C THR A 67 -11.82 7.23 -3.87
N GLY A 68 -12.72 8.13 -4.23
CA GLY A 68 -12.48 9.10 -5.29
C GLY A 68 -11.34 10.07 -4.96
N VAL A 69 -11.19 11.08 -5.81
CA VAL A 69 -10.15 12.10 -5.71
C VAL A 69 -10.71 13.36 -5.08
N HIS A 70 -10.14 13.78 -3.94
CA HIS A 70 -10.63 14.90 -3.14
C HIS A 70 -9.58 15.99 -2.95
N GLN A 71 -10.01 17.22 -2.76
CA GLN A 71 -9.12 18.34 -2.42
C GLN A 71 -8.87 18.44 -0.91
N SER A 72 -9.88 18.15 -0.07
CA SER A 72 -9.73 18.18 1.38
C SER A 72 -9.49 16.80 1.98
N VAL A 73 -8.77 16.78 3.10
CA VAL A 73 -8.54 15.58 3.91
C VAL A 73 -9.86 15.05 4.47
N GLU A 74 -10.74 15.94 4.90
CA GLU A 74 -12.02 15.62 5.51
C GLU A 74 -12.97 14.94 4.53
N ALA A 75 -13.07 15.43 3.28
CA ALA A 75 -13.94 14.83 2.28
C ALA A 75 -13.45 13.43 1.89
N CYS A 76 -12.14 13.25 1.76
CA CYS A 76 -11.53 11.95 1.49
C CYS A 76 -11.81 10.94 2.63
N LEU A 77 -11.63 11.36 3.89
CA LEU A 77 -11.92 10.50 5.05
C LEU A 77 -13.41 10.21 5.20
N GLN A 78 -14.27 11.19 4.90
CA GLN A 78 -15.71 11.01 4.96
C GLN A 78 -16.18 9.97 3.93
N GLU A 79 -15.65 10.00 2.70
CA GLU A 79 -15.97 8.98 1.71
C GLU A 79 -15.41 7.61 2.12
N LEU A 80 -14.16 7.54 2.58
CA LEU A 80 -13.57 6.29 3.09
C LEU A 80 -14.42 5.70 4.22
N GLN A 81 -14.90 6.54 5.14
CA GLN A 81 -15.81 6.13 6.20
C GLN A 81 -17.11 5.55 5.64
N GLN A 82 -17.74 6.22 4.67
CA GLN A 82 -19.00 5.75 4.10
C GLN A 82 -18.86 4.43 3.35
N VAL A 83 -17.79 4.28 2.56
CA VAL A 83 -17.44 3.03 1.86
C VAL A 83 -17.24 1.90 2.86
N HIS A 84 -16.53 2.17 3.96
CA HIS A 84 -16.29 1.19 5.02
C HIS A 84 -17.58 0.82 5.78
N GLN A 85 -18.40 1.81 6.16
CA GLN A 85 -19.71 1.58 6.79
C GLN A 85 -20.63 0.75 5.91
N TYR A 86 -20.75 1.06 4.62
CA TYR A 86 -21.53 0.25 3.69
C TYR A 86 -21.01 -1.18 3.59
N THR A 87 -19.68 -1.34 3.55
CA THR A 87 -19.03 -2.65 3.49
C THR A 87 -19.40 -3.51 4.70
N LEU A 88 -19.21 -2.96 5.90
CA LEU A 88 -19.52 -3.65 7.16
C LEU A 88 -21.01 -3.99 7.28
N ARG A 89 -21.89 -3.05 6.95
CA ARG A 89 -23.35 -3.27 6.98
C ARG A 89 -23.80 -4.35 6.01
N SER A 90 -23.19 -4.42 4.83
CA SER A 90 -23.50 -5.44 3.82
C SER A 90 -22.97 -6.82 4.23
N MET A 91 -21.79 -6.88 4.85
CA MET A 91 -21.25 -8.13 5.42
C MET A 91 -22.13 -8.65 6.57
N ALA A 92 -22.56 -7.77 7.48
CA ALA A 92 -23.37 -8.12 8.64
C ALA A 92 -24.74 -8.74 8.28
N GLN A 93 -25.21 -8.60 7.03
CA GLN A 93 -26.44 -9.24 6.55
C GLN A 93 -26.27 -10.73 6.27
N VAL A 94 -25.04 -11.20 6.04
CA VAL A 94 -24.75 -12.56 5.56
C VAL A 94 -23.77 -13.33 6.46
N SER A 95 -23.00 -12.65 7.29
CA SER A 95 -22.06 -13.28 8.24
C SER A 95 -21.70 -12.36 9.40
N GLU A 96 -21.11 -12.95 10.46
CA GLU A 96 -20.51 -12.22 11.59
C GLU A 96 -19.03 -11.84 11.31
N GLU A 97 -18.66 -11.73 10.04
CA GLU A 97 -17.29 -11.35 9.66
C GLU A 97 -17.00 -9.88 10.00
N MET A 98 -15.73 -9.60 10.30
CA MET A 98 -15.20 -8.25 10.49
C MET A 98 -14.02 -8.01 9.55
N ILE A 99 -13.58 -6.74 9.45
CA ILE A 99 -12.37 -6.38 8.72
C ILE A 99 -11.19 -6.29 9.70
N TRP A 100 -10.13 -7.04 9.42
CA TRP A 100 -8.90 -7.06 10.21
C TRP A 100 -8.20 -5.69 10.18
N ASN A 101 -8.08 -5.06 11.34
CA ASN A 101 -7.49 -3.72 11.48
C ASN A 101 -6.00 -3.78 11.83
N SER A 102 -5.20 -4.47 11.02
CA SER A 102 -3.74 -4.51 11.15
C SER A 102 -3.09 -4.93 9.83
N SER A 103 -1.86 -4.48 9.60
CA SER A 103 -1.11 -4.76 8.37
C SER A 103 -0.64 -6.22 8.29
N MET A 104 -0.10 -6.75 9.40
CA MET A 104 0.26 -8.17 9.44
C MET A 104 -1.00 -9.02 9.55
N PRO A 105 -1.09 -10.14 8.81
CA PRO A 105 -2.34 -10.85 8.64
C PRO A 105 -2.82 -11.54 9.92
N CYS A 106 -4.11 -11.85 9.93
CA CYS A 106 -4.79 -12.63 10.95
C CYS A 106 -4.32 -14.09 10.98
N HIS A 107 -5.03 -14.98 11.69
CA HIS A 107 -4.72 -16.40 11.63
C HIS A 107 -5.02 -16.95 10.23
N LEU A 108 -3.99 -17.44 9.54
CA LEU A 108 -4.06 -17.91 8.15
C LEU A 108 -4.10 -19.45 8.08
N PRO A 109 -4.93 -20.04 7.20
CA PRO A 109 -4.89 -21.48 6.91
C PRO A 109 -3.61 -21.84 6.14
N THR A 110 -3.45 -23.09 5.67
CA THR A 110 -2.35 -23.44 4.77
C THR A 110 -2.36 -22.57 3.51
N ASP A 111 -1.20 -22.41 2.88
CA ASP A 111 -0.99 -21.49 1.75
C ASP A 111 -1.99 -21.75 0.61
N GLU A 112 -2.22 -23.02 0.27
CA GLU A 112 -3.11 -23.45 -0.81
C GLU A 112 -4.60 -23.18 -0.51
N THR A 113 -4.95 -23.07 0.77
CA THR A 113 -6.32 -22.83 1.26
C THR A 113 -6.67 -21.34 1.23
N ILE A 114 -5.69 -20.43 1.19
CA ILE A 114 -5.94 -18.99 1.06
C ILE A 114 -6.63 -18.74 -0.29
N PRO A 115 -7.89 -18.25 -0.32
CA PRO A 115 -8.66 -18.17 -1.55
C PRO A 115 -8.14 -17.01 -2.41
N LEU A 116 -7.89 -17.28 -3.70
CA LEU A 116 -7.52 -16.24 -4.66
C LEU A 116 -8.75 -15.40 -5.02
N ALA A 117 -8.55 -14.10 -5.20
CA ALA A 117 -9.63 -13.21 -5.64
C ALA A 117 -10.21 -13.62 -7.01
N ARG A 118 -11.53 -13.58 -7.09
CA ARG A 118 -12.32 -13.95 -8.28
C ARG A 118 -13.01 -12.71 -8.86
N TYR A 119 -12.94 -12.58 -10.18
CA TYR A 119 -13.46 -11.43 -10.91
C TYR A 119 -14.41 -11.82 -12.05
N GLY A 120 -15.12 -12.94 -11.89
CA GLY A 120 -16.00 -13.47 -12.93
C GLY A 120 -15.28 -14.25 -14.03
N SER A 121 -16.00 -14.43 -15.13
CA SER A 121 -15.61 -15.30 -16.25
C SER A 121 -15.02 -14.56 -17.45
N SER A 122 -15.09 -13.22 -17.46
CA SER A 122 -14.55 -12.40 -18.53
C SER A 122 -13.05 -12.61 -18.70
N HIS A 123 -12.49 -12.37 -19.89
CA HIS A 123 -11.06 -12.46 -20.13
C HIS A 123 -10.29 -11.51 -19.20
N ALA A 124 -10.79 -10.28 -19.01
CA ALA A 124 -10.22 -9.33 -18.07
C ALA A 124 -10.27 -9.83 -16.62
N GLY A 125 -11.42 -10.33 -16.16
CA GLY A 125 -11.57 -10.88 -14.81
C GLY A 125 -10.70 -12.12 -14.58
N ARG A 126 -10.73 -13.07 -15.50
CA ARG A 126 -9.88 -14.26 -15.49
C ARG A 126 -8.40 -13.90 -15.47
N SER A 127 -7.98 -12.88 -16.21
CA SER A 127 -6.57 -12.42 -16.20
C SER A 127 -6.12 -11.96 -14.80
N LYS A 128 -6.97 -11.25 -14.05
CA LYS A 128 -6.69 -10.81 -12.68
C LYS A 128 -6.54 -11.98 -11.71
N SER A 129 -7.36 -13.03 -11.86
CA SER A 129 -7.26 -14.25 -11.05
C SER A 129 -6.03 -15.09 -11.43
N VAL A 130 -5.71 -15.23 -12.72
CA VAL A 130 -4.49 -15.93 -13.19
C VAL A 130 -3.22 -15.21 -12.74
N TYR A 131 -3.21 -13.88 -12.77
CA TYR A 131 -2.11 -13.08 -12.23
C TYR A 131 -1.83 -13.43 -10.76
N ARG A 132 -2.87 -13.51 -9.93
CA ARG A 132 -2.78 -13.86 -8.51
C ARG A 132 -2.38 -15.32 -8.28
N MET A 133 -2.80 -16.24 -9.16
CA MET A 133 -2.27 -17.60 -9.15
C MET A 133 -0.74 -17.58 -9.36
N GLY A 134 -0.26 -16.80 -10.33
CA GLY A 134 1.16 -16.61 -10.58
C GLY A 134 1.90 -16.06 -9.37
N LEU A 135 1.37 -15.01 -8.73
CA LEU A 135 1.95 -14.47 -7.49
C LEU A 135 2.01 -15.52 -6.37
N GLY A 136 0.98 -16.35 -6.23
CA GLY A 136 0.95 -17.46 -5.28
C GLY A 136 2.07 -18.47 -5.51
N HIS A 137 2.29 -18.89 -6.75
CA HIS A 137 3.39 -19.80 -7.10
C HIS A 137 4.77 -19.16 -6.96
N ARG A 138 4.90 -17.87 -7.31
CA ARG A 138 6.20 -17.16 -7.32
C ARG A 138 6.67 -16.78 -5.92
N TYR A 139 5.74 -16.42 -5.03
CA TYR A 139 6.09 -15.76 -3.76
C TYR A 139 5.39 -16.36 -2.52
N GLY A 140 4.46 -17.30 -2.70
CA GLY A 140 3.58 -17.85 -1.66
C GLY A 140 2.38 -16.95 -1.37
N ARG A 141 1.24 -17.55 -1.09
CA ARG A 141 -0.05 -16.87 -0.86
C ARG A 141 -0.07 -16.08 0.45
N ARG A 142 0.53 -16.59 1.52
CA ARG A 142 0.58 -15.96 2.85
C ARG A 142 1.14 -14.54 2.76
N MET A 143 2.26 -14.34 2.07
CA MET A 143 2.91 -13.03 1.93
C MET A 143 1.96 -11.97 1.34
N GLN A 144 1.13 -12.39 0.40
CA GLN A 144 0.21 -11.51 -0.33
C GLN A 144 -0.99 -11.06 0.51
N THR A 145 -1.19 -11.66 1.69
CA THR A 145 -2.27 -11.27 2.62
C THR A 145 -1.88 -10.11 3.54
N ILE A 146 -0.63 -9.64 3.47
CA ILE A 146 -0.23 -8.39 4.12
C ILE A 146 -1.03 -7.25 3.50
N SER A 147 -1.70 -6.47 4.35
CA SER A 147 -2.51 -5.33 3.96
C SER A 147 -1.81 -4.00 4.28
N GLY A 148 -2.13 -2.93 3.55
CA GLY A 148 -1.62 -1.59 3.81
C GLY A 148 -2.60 -0.46 3.47
N ILE A 149 -2.08 0.77 3.55
CA ILE A 149 -2.72 1.97 3.01
C ILE A 149 -1.90 2.44 1.80
N HIS A 150 -2.57 2.74 0.69
CA HIS A 150 -1.97 3.56 -0.36
C HIS A 150 -2.52 4.97 -0.31
N TYR A 151 -1.62 5.95 -0.32
CA TYR A 151 -1.96 7.37 -0.34
C TYR A 151 -1.62 7.95 -1.70
N ASN A 152 -2.65 8.22 -2.48
CA ASN A 152 -2.57 8.81 -3.81
C ASN A 152 -2.52 10.33 -3.68
N TRP A 153 -1.58 10.99 -4.34
CA TRP A 153 -1.36 12.43 -4.20
C TRP A 153 -1.00 13.08 -5.53
N SER A 154 -1.59 14.23 -5.83
CA SER A 154 -1.22 15.05 -6.99
C SER A 154 -1.38 16.54 -6.72
N MET A 155 -0.63 17.34 -7.46
CA MET A 155 -0.76 18.80 -7.45
C MET A 155 -0.85 19.34 -8.89
N PRO A 156 -1.72 20.31 -9.18
CA PRO A 156 -1.85 20.87 -10.52
C PRO A 156 -0.57 21.51 -11.04
N GLY A 157 -0.26 21.25 -12.30
CA GLY A 157 0.89 21.86 -12.99
C GLY A 157 2.24 21.26 -12.64
N VAL A 158 2.27 20.09 -11.98
CA VAL A 158 3.50 19.30 -11.77
C VAL A 158 3.75 18.43 -13.00
N SER A 159 4.94 18.58 -13.58
CA SER A 159 5.43 17.82 -14.72
C SER A 159 5.90 16.41 -14.31
N SER A 160 6.07 15.51 -15.29
CA SER A 160 6.66 14.19 -15.05
C SER A 160 8.05 14.29 -14.41
N GLU A 161 8.87 15.24 -14.85
CA GLU A 161 10.23 15.47 -14.32
C GLU A 161 10.20 15.86 -12.84
N GLU A 162 9.30 16.77 -12.45
CA GLU A 162 9.09 17.16 -11.07
C GLU A 162 8.54 16.00 -10.21
N TYR A 163 7.65 15.16 -10.75
CA TYR A 163 7.21 13.95 -10.05
C TYR A 163 8.34 12.94 -9.85
N PHE A 164 9.24 12.77 -10.81
CA PHE A 164 10.43 11.92 -10.62
C PHE A 164 11.41 12.54 -9.60
N ALA A 165 11.56 13.86 -9.59
CA ALA A 165 12.31 14.56 -8.55
C ALA A 165 11.71 14.32 -7.15
N LEU A 166 10.38 14.44 -7.02
CA LEU A 166 9.63 14.08 -5.81
C LEU A 166 9.91 12.64 -5.40
N ILE A 167 9.79 11.68 -6.33
CA ILE A 167 9.99 10.26 -6.04
C ILE A 167 11.41 9.98 -5.52
N ARG A 168 12.46 10.57 -6.10
CA ARG A 168 13.83 10.42 -5.60
C ARG A 168 13.97 10.94 -4.17
N ASN A 169 13.46 12.14 -3.89
CA ASN A 169 13.49 12.73 -2.55
C ASN A 169 12.65 11.94 -1.54
N PHE A 170 11.48 11.47 -1.96
CA PHE A 170 10.65 10.58 -1.15
C PHE A 170 11.43 9.32 -0.79
N ARG A 171 12.09 8.66 -1.76
CA ARG A 171 12.85 7.43 -1.50
C ARG A 171 14.02 7.68 -0.54
N ARG A 172 14.73 8.80 -0.64
CA ARG A 172 15.80 9.20 0.29
C ARG A 172 15.29 9.34 1.73
N ASN A 173 14.10 9.91 1.89
CA ASN A 173 13.54 10.28 3.19
C ASN A 173 12.42 9.34 3.70
N ALA A 174 12.05 8.30 2.94
CA ALA A 174 10.93 7.39 3.25
C ALA A 174 11.06 6.72 4.62
N PHE A 175 12.28 6.57 5.11
CA PHE A 175 12.56 6.03 6.45
C PHE A 175 11.90 6.86 7.57
N VAL A 176 11.68 8.16 7.36
CA VAL A 176 10.98 9.03 8.31
C VAL A 176 9.55 8.55 8.51
N LEU A 177 8.83 8.26 7.41
CA LEU A 177 7.46 7.76 7.49
C LEU A 177 7.38 6.35 8.09
N LEU A 178 8.33 5.46 7.74
CA LEU A 178 8.43 4.14 8.36
C LEU A 178 8.62 4.23 9.88
N TYR A 179 9.46 5.15 10.32
CA TYR A 179 9.70 5.40 11.74
C TYR A 179 8.47 5.97 12.46
N LEU A 180 7.83 6.99 11.87
CA LEU A 180 6.73 7.74 12.48
C LEU A 180 5.40 6.98 12.51
N PHE A 181 5.13 6.17 11.47
CA PHE A 181 3.82 5.59 11.20
C PHE A 181 3.83 4.07 11.03
N GLY A 182 5.01 3.43 11.04
CA GLY A 182 5.08 1.96 11.08
C GLY A 182 4.33 1.42 12.29
N ALA A 183 3.44 0.45 12.04
CA ALA A 183 2.50 -0.08 13.02
C ALA A 183 2.46 -1.61 13.04
N SER A 184 3.45 -2.26 12.43
CA SER A 184 3.47 -3.71 12.23
C SER A 184 4.72 -4.40 12.86
N PRO A 185 5.03 -4.19 14.15
CA PRO A 185 6.26 -4.71 14.79
C PRO A 185 6.20 -6.20 15.18
N ALA A 186 5.02 -6.81 15.11
CA ALA A 186 4.74 -8.18 15.54
C ALA A 186 3.78 -8.87 14.56
N LEU A 187 3.76 -10.20 14.59
CA LEU A 187 2.93 -11.06 13.74
C LEU A 187 2.64 -12.41 14.40
N GLY A 188 1.64 -13.13 13.88
CA GLY A 188 1.38 -14.53 14.25
C GLY A 188 2.35 -15.49 13.55
N ARG A 189 2.82 -16.53 14.27
CA ARG A 189 3.80 -17.51 13.77
C ARG A 189 3.37 -18.19 12.46
N CYS A 190 2.07 -18.39 12.24
CA CYS A 190 1.53 -18.98 11.02
C CYS A 190 1.97 -18.25 9.74
N PHE A 191 2.29 -16.95 9.83
CA PHE A 191 2.73 -16.17 8.68
C PHE A 191 4.13 -16.55 8.16
N VAL A 192 5.03 -16.98 9.06
CA VAL A 192 6.42 -17.34 8.73
C VAL A 192 6.66 -18.84 8.75
N GLU A 193 5.59 -19.63 8.75
CA GLU A 193 5.68 -21.09 8.72
C GLU A 193 6.47 -21.57 7.50
N GLY A 194 7.50 -22.38 7.74
CA GLY A 194 8.39 -22.88 6.69
C GLY A 194 9.39 -21.85 6.12
N ARG A 195 9.51 -20.67 6.72
CA ARG A 195 10.46 -19.62 6.28
C ARG A 195 11.55 -19.37 7.32
N GLU A 196 12.76 -19.10 6.85
CA GLU A 196 13.83 -18.60 7.72
C GLU A 196 13.54 -17.15 8.13
N HIS A 197 13.73 -16.85 9.41
CA HIS A 197 13.51 -15.51 9.94
C HIS A 197 14.33 -15.23 11.20
N ARG A 198 14.48 -13.94 11.55
CA ARG A 198 15.20 -13.47 12.76
C ARG A 198 14.29 -13.01 13.90
N LEU A 199 12.98 -13.21 13.76
CA LEU A 199 12.00 -12.81 14.76
C LEU A 199 12.16 -13.56 16.08
N GLN A 200 11.80 -12.90 17.16
CA GLN A 200 11.86 -13.43 18.53
C GLN A 200 10.44 -13.71 19.05
N PRO A 201 10.22 -14.81 19.78
CA PRO A 201 8.94 -15.08 20.42
C PRO A 201 8.62 -14.00 21.45
N LEU A 202 7.37 -13.52 21.45
CA LEU A 202 6.86 -12.56 22.41
C LEU A 202 6.08 -13.24 23.55
N ASP A 203 5.62 -14.47 23.31
CA ASP A 203 4.90 -15.31 24.28
C ASP A 203 5.59 -16.68 24.46
N ALA A 204 5.32 -17.32 25.60
CA ALA A 204 5.90 -18.62 25.94
C ALA A 204 5.43 -19.76 25.02
N ALA A 205 4.25 -19.63 24.41
CA ALA A 205 3.73 -20.58 23.43
C ALA A 205 4.36 -20.38 22.02
N GLN A 206 5.23 -19.37 21.87
CA GLN A 206 5.85 -18.91 20.64
C GLN A 206 4.87 -18.66 19.48
N LYS A 207 3.61 -18.32 19.78
CA LYS A 207 2.58 -18.06 18.75
C LYS A 207 2.68 -16.66 18.17
N THR A 208 3.19 -15.71 18.94
CA THR A 208 3.45 -14.34 18.52
C THR A 208 4.95 -14.13 18.38
N LEU A 209 5.36 -13.56 17.25
CA LEU A 209 6.74 -13.24 16.94
C LEU A 209 6.89 -11.73 16.71
N HIS A 210 8.04 -11.17 17.05
CA HIS A 210 8.31 -9.74 16.91
C HIS A 210 9.81 -9.45 16.78
N LEU A 211 10.14 -8.17 16.53
CA LEU A 211 11.46 -7.62 16.82
C LEU A 211 11.32 -6.45 17.81
N PRO A 212 12.17 -6.35 18.86
CA PRO A 212 12.01 -5.36 19.93
C PRO A 212 11.95 -3.90 19.47
N TYR A 213 12.66 -3.58 18.38
CA TYR A 213 12.80 -2.22 17.84
C TYR A 213 12.19 -2.04 16.45
N ALA A 214 11.46 -3.04 15.93
CA ALA A 214 10.82 -2.93 14.62
C ALA A 214 9.75 -1.83 14.60
N THR A 215 9.63 -1.22 13.42
CA THR A 215 8.58 -0.24 13.10
C THR A 215 7.52 -0.91 12.22
N SER A 216 7.93 -1.37 11.04
CA SER A 216 7.06 -2.04 10.05
C SER A 216 7.72 -3.30 9.50
N LEU A 217 7.40 -4.47 10.06
CA LEU A 217 7.81 -5.77 9.49
C LEU A 217 7.21 -5.99 8.09
N ARG A 218 6.06 -5.36 7.77
CA ARG A 218 5.47 -5.32 6.43
C ARG A 218 6.44 -4.77 5.39
N MET A 219 7.23 -3.76 5.75
CA MET A 219 8.22 -3.12 4.89
C MET A 219 9.64 -3.71 5.05
N GLY A 220 9.79 -4.76 5.88
CA GLY A 220 11.03 -5.49 6.12
C GLY A 220 11.22 -6.70 5.20
N ARG A 221 12.15 -7.60 5.56
CA ARG A 221 12.51 -8.78 4.75
C ARG A 221 11.41 -9.85 4.65
N LEU A 222 10.39 -9.77 5.49
CA LEU A 222 9.26 -10.69 5.51
C LEU A 222 8.12 -10.24 4.60
N GLY A 223 8.16 -8.99 4.13
CA GLY A 223 7.20 -8.40 3.23
C GLY A 223 7.43 -8.78 1.76
N TYR A 224 6.89 -7.95 0.87
CA TYR A 224 6.86 -8.14 -0.58
C TYR A 224 8.23 -7.97 -1.27
N GLN A 225 9.24 -8.73 -0.89
CA GLN A 225 10.55 -8.69 -1.56
C GLN A 225 11.10 -10.09 -1.78
N SER A 226 11.01 -10.57 -3.03
CA SER A 226 11.64 -11.81 -3.49
C SER A 226 13.05 -11.54 -4.04
N ASP A 227 13.90 -12.56 -4.05
CA ASP A 227 15.24 -12.50 -4.65
C ASP A 227 15.21 -12.15 -6.15
N ALA A 228 14.11 -12.49 -6.84
CA ALA A 228 13.86 -12.13 -8.22
C ALA A 228 13.67 -10.62 -8.39
N GLN A 229 12.82 -9.98 -7.57
CA GLN A 229 12.60 -8.54 -7.64
C GLN A 229 13.82 -7.74 -7.15
N ALA A 230 14.65 -8.32 -6.28
CA ALA A 230 15.90 -7.69 -5.85
C ALA A 230 16.89 -7.42 -7.00
N GLN A 231 16.74 -8.08 -8.15
CA GLN A 231 17.56 -7.88 -9.35
C GLN A 231 17.10 -6.66 -10.18
N ILE A 232 15.88 -6.16 -9.96
CA ILE A 232 15.32 -5.05 -10.74
C ILE A 232 15.88 -3.73 -10.22
N LYS A 233 16.91 -3.21 -10.92
CA LYS A 233 17.47 -1.88 -10.66
C LYS A 233 16.72 -0.84 -11.48
N VAL A 234 15.62 -0.34 -10.93
CA VAL A 234 14.83 0.73 -11.55
C VAL A 234 15.48 2.09 -11.30
N SER A 235 15.76 2.82 -12.38
CA SER A 235 16.15 4.23 -12.29
C SER A 235 14.93 5.12 -12.11
N TYR A 236 15.05 6.13 -11.23
CA TYR A 236 14.04 7.16 -11.03
C TYR A 236 14.54 8.55 -11.45
N ASN A 237 15.56 8.59 -12.32
CA ASN A 237 16.11 9.85 -12.86
C ASN A 237 15.19 10.49 -13.91
N GLY A 238 14.31 9.70 -14.52
CA GLY A 238 13.25 10.20 -15.40
C GLY A 238 12.34 9.09 -15.89
N LEU A 239 11.29 9.50 -16.63
CA LEU A 239 10.27 8.60 -17.16
C LEU A 239 10.84 7.56 -18.13
N GLU A 240 11.75 7.97 -19.01
CA GLU A 240 12.36 7.08 -20.00
C GLU A 240 13.15 5.95 -19.32
N GLY A 241 14.06 6.31 -18.41
CA GLY A 241 14.86 5.34 -17.65
C GLY A 241 13.99 4.40 -16.82
N TYR A 242 13.00 4.94 -16.11
CA TYR A 242 12.02 4.13 -15.36
C TYR A 242 11.29 3.14 -16.26
N ALA A 243 10.79 3.62 -17.41
CA ALA A 243 10.00 2.80 -18.29
C ALA A 243 10.85 1.73 -19.01
N HIS A 244 12.09 2.05 -19.35
CA HIS A 244 13.03 1.08 -19.91
C HIS A 244 13.35 -0.05 -18.92
N SER A 245 13.64 0.29 -17.65
CA SER A 245 13.88 -0.72 -16.60
C SER A 245 12.69 -1.66 -16.40
N LEU A 246 11.47 -1.14 -16.37
CA LEU A 246 10.28 -1.97 -16.24
C LEU A 246 9.98 -2.80 -17.50
N HIS A 247 10.18 -2.22 -18.69
CA HIS A 247 9.97 -2.95 -19.94
C HIS A 247 10.83 -4.21 -20.01
N GLN A 248 12.12 -4.12 -19.65
CA GLN A 248 13.00 -5.30 -19.60
C GLN A 248 12.48 -6.37 -18.63
N ALA A 249 12.05 -5.98 -17.44
CA ALA A 249 11.51 -6.91 -16.44
C ALA A 249 10.18 -7.57 -16.87
N LEU A 250 9.42 -6.92 -17.76
CA LEU A 250 8.15 -7.42 -18.29
C LEU A 250 8.32 -8.32 -19.52
N THR A 251 9.44 -8.25 -20.23
CA THR A 251 9.63 -9.00 -21.48
C THR A 251 10.65 -10.13 -21.37
N GLN A 252 11.64 -10.02 -20.47
CA GLN A 252 12.68 -11.05 -20.34
C GLN A 252 12.19 -12.25 -19.55
N PRO A 253 12.20 -13.48 -20.12
CA PRO A 253 11.87 -14.70 -19.40
C PRO A 253 12.78 -14.94 -18.20
N TYR A 254 12.22 -15.47 -17.12
CA TYR A 254 12.96 -15.86 -15.93
C TYR A 254 12.97 -17.39 -15.80
N PRO A 255 14.14 -18.06 -15.75
CA PRO A 255 14.23 -19.51 -15.88
C PRO A 255 13.36 -20.31 -14.90
N ALA A 256 13.28 -19.89 -13.63
CA ALA A 256 12.44 -20.57 -12.64
C ALA A 256 10.94 -20.45 -12.97
N TYR A 257 10.52 -19.35 -13.59
CA TYR A 257 9.12 -19.13 -13.98
C TYR A 257 8.81 -19.81 -15.31
N GLU A 258 9.78 -19.98 -16.21
CA GLU A 258 9.61 -20.84 -17.38
C GLU A 258 9.38 -22.30 -16.99
N GLN A 259 10.13 -22.81 -16.01
CA GLN A 259 9.97 -24.17 -15.51
C GLN A 259 8.59 -24.42 -14.88
N LEU A 260 8.00 -23.40 -14.24
CA LEU A 260 6.62 -23.46 -13.72
C LEU A 260 5.57 -23.62 -14.84
N GLY A 261 5.88 -23.13 -16.05
CA GLY A 261 4.98 -23.14 -17.20
C GLY A 261 3.81 -22.17 -17.07
N ILE A 262 3.19 -21.81 -18.21
CA ILE A 262 1.98 -20.96 -18.23
C ILE A 262 0.74 -21.75 -17.79
N ARG A 263 0.68 -23.04 -18.16
CA ARG A 263 -0.41 -23.94 -17.81
C ARG A 263 0.12 -25.19 -17.12
N ASN A 264 -0.69 -25.75 -16.23
CA ASN A 264 -0.43 -27.05 -15.65
C ASN A 264 -0.89 -28.19 -16.59
N PRO A 265 -0.53 -29.45 -16.31
CA PRO A 265 -0.96 -30.60 -17.11
C PRO A 265 -2.49 -30.79 -17.19
N GLY A 266 -3.24 -30.25 -16.23
CA GLY A 266 -4.71 -30.24 -16.23
C GLY A 266 -5.34 -29.19 -17.13
N GLY A 267 -4.56 -28.28 -17.71
CA GLY A 267 -5.03 -27.22 -18.60
C GLY A 267 -5.37 -25.89 -17.93
N ASP A 268 -5.29 -25.81 -16.60
CA ASP A 268 -5.45 -24.54 -15.86
C ASP A 268 -4.19 -23.68 -15.96
N TYR A 269 -4.34 -22.39 -15.73
CA TYR A 269 -3.24 -21.42 -15.85
C TYR A 269 -2.53 -21.23 -14.51
N ASN A 270 -1.21 -21.39 -14.52
CA ASN A 270 -0.36 -21.11 -13.37
C ASN A 270 0.02 -19.63 -13.28
N GLN A 271 0.15 -18.93 -14.41
CA GLN A 271 0.62 -17.54 -14.49
C GLN A 271 0.28 -16.90 -15.85
N LEU A 272 0.34 -15.56 -15.93
CA LEU A 272 0.06 -14.83 -17.18
C LEU A 272 1.23 -14.89 -18.18
N GLY A 273 2.46 -14.87 -17.69
CA GLY A 273 3.69 -14.89 -18.47
C GLY A 273 4.84 -15.43 -17.63
N THR A 274 5.97 -15.71 -18.28
CA THR A 274 7.16 -16.31 -17.65
C THR A 274 8.28 -15.29 -17.42
N SER A 275 8.02 -14.01 -17.72
CA SER A 275 8.92 -12.90 -17.45
C SER A 275 9.10 -12.64 -15.96
N LEU A 276 10.16 -11.89 -15.62
CA LEU A 276 10.48 -11.53 -14.23
C LEU A 276 9.29 -10.88 -13.51
N LEU A 277 8.54 -10.03 -14.20
CA LEU A 277 7.23 -9.52 -13.79
C LEU A 277 6.17 -9.96 -14.80
N GLN A 278 5.02 -10.47 -14.34
CA GLN A 278 3.90 -10.79 -15.23
C GLN A 278 3.28 -9.50 -15.79
N ILE A 279 3.07 -8.51 -14.93
CA ILE A 279 2.52 -7.19 -15.28
C ILE A 279 3.16 -6.13 -14.39
N GLU A 280 3.00 -4.86 -14.76
CA GLU A 280 3.57 -3.69 -14.10
C GLU A 280 3.27 -3.68 -12.60
N ASN A 281 2.06 -4.09 -12.23
CA ASN A 281 1.58 -4.07 -10.85
C ASN A 281 2.37 -5.00 -9.92
N GLU A 282 3.10 -5.99 -10.46
CA GLU A 282 3.94 -6.92 -9.70
C GLU A 282 5.20 -6.26 -9.14
N PHE A 283 5.65 -5.13 -9.72
CA PHE A 283 6.86 -4.44 -9.29
C PHE A 283 6.67 -3.74 -7.93
N TYR A 284 7.17 -4.33 -6.85
CA TYR A 284 7.03 -3.74 -5.52
C TYR A 284 7.93 -2.51 -5.32
N SER A 285 7.34 -1.39 -4.91
CA SER A 285 8.05 -0.16 -4.53
C SER A 285 7.32 0.60 -3.43
N THR A 286 8.04 1.47 -2.73
CA THR A 286 7.50 2.32 -1.64
C THR A 286 6.66 3.48 -2.15
N ILE A 287 6.87 3.89 -3.40
CA ILE A 287 6.13 4.92 -4.13
C ILE A 287 6.12 4.58 -5.62
N ARG A 288 5.04 4.91 -6.33
CA ARG A 288 4.92 4.68 -7.79
C ARG A 288 4.44 5.95 -8.52
N PRO A 289 4.99 6.26 -9.70
CA PRO A 289 4.34 7.18 -10.63
C PRO A 289 3.10 6.52 -11.24
N LYS A 290 2.02 7.28 -11.38
CA LYS A 290 0.74 6.75 -11.87
C LYS A 290 0.08 7.67 -12.89
N ARG A 291 -0.73 7.04 -13.74
CA ARG A 291 -1.59 7.66 -14.76
C ARG A 291 -2.88 6.86 -14.81
N THR A 292 -4.03 7.52 -14.91
CA THR A 292 -5.30 6.80 -15.15
C THR A 292 -5.23 6.08 -16.50
N THR A 293 -5.54 4.78 -16.48
CA THR A 293 -5.54 3.91 -17.65
C THR A 293 -6.93 3.84 -18.29
N ARG A 294 -6.97 3.67 -19.61
CA ARG A 294 -8.18 3.30 -20.34
C ARG A 294 -8.44 1.79 -20.19
N SER A 295 -9.66 1.35 -20.47
CA SER A 295 -9.99 -0.07 -20.42
C SER A 295 -9.07 -0.89 -21.34
N GLY A 296 -8.44 -1.94 -20.80
CA GLY A 296 -7.49 -2.79 -21.51
C GLY A 296 -6.09 -2.19 -21.74
N GLU A 297 -5.84 -0.95 -21.31
CA GLU A 297 -4.55 -0.29 -21.47
C GLU A 297 -3.55 -0.70 -20.39
N ARG A 298 -2.30 -0.93 -20.81
CA ARG A 298 -1.17 -1.24 -19.92
C ARG A 298 -0.71 0.02 -19.16
N PRO A 299 -0.49 -0.05 -17.83
CA PRO A 299 -0.02 1.10 -17.04
C PRO A 299 1.27 1.74 -17.58
N LEU A 300 2.21 0.93 -18.07
CA LEU A 300 3.47 1.44 -18.60
C LEU A 300 3.27 2.25 -19.88
N HIS A 301 2.39 1.78 -20.76
CA HIS A 301 2.00 2.50 -21.98
C HIS A 301 1.33 3.83 -21.65
N ALA A 302 0.39 3.84 -20.69
CA ALA A 302 -0.27 5.07 -20.25
C ALA A 302 0.72 6.12 -19.73
N LEU A 303 1.73 5.68 -18.95
CA LEU A 303 2.78 6.55 -18.43
C LEU A 303 3.67 7.09 -19.55
N ARG A 304 4.08 6.25 -20.52
CA ARG A 304 4.92 6.67 -21.66
C ARG A 304 4.20 7.72 -22.52
N GLU A 305 2.95 7.45 -22.88
CA GLU A 305 2.20 8.30 -23.80
C GLU A 305 1.74 9.63 -23.17
N ARG A 306 1.45 9.63 -21.87
CA ARG A 306 0.75 10.75 -21.23
C ARG A 306 1.43 11.28 -19.97
N GLY A 307 2.62 10.80 -19.65
CA GLY A 307 3.36 11.22 -18.47
C GLY A 307 2.70 10.84 -17.15
N VAL A 308 3.25 11.37 -16.07
CA VAL A 308 2.78 11.13 -14.69
C VAL A 308 1.63 12.10 -14.38
N GLU A 309 0.58 11.58 -13.77
CA GLU A 309 -0.59 12.36 -13.32
C GLU A 309 -0.61 12.51 -11.80
N TYR A 310 -0.19 11.48 -11.07
CA TYR A 310 -0.13 11.46 -9.61
C TYR A 310 0.93 10.46 -9.12
N VAL A 311 1.25 10.52 -7.83
CA VAL A 311 2.08 9.51 -7.15
C VAL A 311 1.25 8.72 -6.15
N GLU A 312 1.59 7.44 -6.02
CA GLU A 312 0.96 6.51 -5.09
C GLU A 312 2.00 6.11 -4.04
N VAL A 313 1.84 6.59 -2.81
CA VAL A 313 2.66 6.20 -1.65
C VAL A 313 2.14 4.87 -1.12
N ARG A 314 3.01 3.85 -1.04
CA ARG A 314 2.62 2.47 -0.74
C ARG A 314 3.24 1.91 0.54
N LEU A 315 4.08 2.67 1.23
CA LEU A 315 4.78 2.19 2.42
C LEU A 315 3.96 2.23 3.71
N MET A 316 2.77 2.83 3.69
CA MET A 316 2.00 3.08 4.90
C MET A 316 1.36 1.79 5.43
N ASP A 317 1.62 1.51 6.71
CA ASP A 317 0.91 0.47 7.44
C ASP A 317 -0.51 0.96 7.78
N ILE A 318 -1.43 0.03 7.96
CA ILE A 318 -2.70 0.25 8.65
C ILE A 318 -2.39 0.61 10.12
N ASP A 319 -2.84 1.78 10.57
CA ASP A 319 -2.80 2.16 11.98
C ASP A 319 -3.92 1.45 12.75
N PRO A 320 -3.61 0.49 13.63
CA PRO A 320 -4.63 -0.28 14.35
C PRO A 320 -5.39 0.57 15.38
N PHE A 321 -4.94 1.80 15.67
CA PHE A 321 -5.59 2.73 16.59
C PHE A 321 -6.55 3.70 15.91
N GLU A 322 -6.68 3.59 14.59
CA GLU A 322 -7.62 4.37 13.79
C GLU A 322 -8.68 3.44 13.20
N PRO A 323 -9.98 3.76 13.27
CA PRO A 323 -11.04 2.89 12.77
C PRO A 323 -10.97 2.72 11.24
N LEU A 324 -10.48 3.74 10.54
CA LEU A 324 -10.25 3.73 9.09
C LEU A 324 -8.83 3.26 8.71
N GLY A 325 -7.98 2.94 9.68
CA GLY A 325 -6.57 2.57 9.45
C GLY A 325 -5.63 3.75 9.16
N ILE A 326 -6.14 4.98 9.07
CA ILE A 326 -5.37 6.21 8.89
C ILE A 326 -6.15 7.40 9.48
N SER A 327 -5.43 8.36 10.05
CA SER A 327 -6.00 9.59 10.64
C SER A 327 -5.83 10.81 9.73
N ALA A 328 -6.63 11.85 9.99
CA ALA A 328 -6.49 13.15 9.32
C ALA A 328 -5.10 13.78 9.56
N SER A 329 -4.55 13.64 10.77
CA SER A 329 -3.20 14.13 11.11
C SER A 329 -2.14 13.46 10.23
N THR A 330 -2.20 12.13 10.07
CA THR A 330 -1.29 11.39 9.20
C THR A 330 -1.39 11.85 7.74
N MET A 331 -2.60 12.07 7.22
CA MET A 331 -2.78 12.57 5.84
C MET A 331 -2.19 13.98 5.65
N ARG A 332 -2.40 14.88 6.61
CA ARG A 332 -1.83 16.24 6.56
C ARG A 332 -0.30 16.21 6.63
N MET A 333 0.28 15.33 7.46
CA MET A 333 1.74 15.15 7.50
C MET A 333 2.27 14.58 6.17
N LEU A 334 1.55 13.64 5.53
CA LEU A 334 1.91 13.14 4.21
C LEU A 334 1.89 14.24 3.15
N ASP A 335 0.92 15.16 3.21
CA ASP A 335 0.85 16.30 2.30
C ASP A 335 2.07 17.22 2.43
N VAL A 336 2.41 17.58 3.67
CA VAL A 336 3.57 18.41 3.98
C VAL A 336 4.86 17.70 3.52
N PHE A 337 4.98 16.41 3.80
CA PHE A 337 6.16 15.62 3.44
C PHE A 337 6.33 15.48 1.92
N LEU A 338 5.23 15.21 1.18
CA LEU A 338 5.27 15.11 -0.28
C LEU A 338 5.55 16.46 -0.94
N LEU A 339 5.01 17.55 -0.38
CA LEU A 339 5.34 18.90 -0.82
C LEU A 339 6.82 19.24 -0.57
N HIS A 340 7.37 18.85 0.59
CA HIS A 340 8.81 18.97 0.86
C HIS A 340 9.64 18.18 -0.16
N CYS A 341 9.25 16.94 -0.46
CA CYS A 341 9.93 16.12 -1.46
C CYS A 341 9.88 16.75 -2.86
N LEU A 342 8.76 17.37 -3.22
CA LEU A 342 8.58 18.06 -4.51
C LEU A 342 9.47 19.29 -4.65
N LEU A 343 9.60 20.09 -3.58
CA LEU A 343 10.27 21.40 -3.63
C LEU A 343 11.76 21.35 -3.31
N SER A 344 12.25 20.24 -2.77
CA SER A 344 13.66 20.07 -2.42
C SER A 344 14.53 19.77 -3.64
N ASP A 345 15.78 20.26 -3.64
CA ASP A 345 16.78 19.92 -4.65
C ASP A 345 16.89 18.38 -4.79
N SER A 346 16.71 17.85 -6.00
CA SER A 346 16.63 16.41 -6.26
C SER A 346 17.70 15.96 -7.25
N PRO A 347 18.96 15.81 -6.81
CA PRO A 347 20.01 15.25 -7.66
C PRO A 347 19.62 13.85 -8.15
N GLU A 348 20.14 13.46 -9.31
CA GLU A 348 19.98 12.12 -9.85
C GLU A 348 20.50 11.06 -8.87
N ASP A 349 19.82 9.91 -8.81
CA ASP A 349 20.25 8.76 -8.03
C ASP A 349 21.27 7.89 -8.77
N SER A 350 22.17 7.28 -8.00
CA SER A 350 23.11 6.26 -8.50
C SER A 350 22.69 4.85 -8.06
N PRO A 351 23.15 3.79 -8.73
CA PRO A 351 22.91 2.41 -8.29
C PRO A 351 23.36 2.16 -6.84
N GLU A 352 24.47 2.74 -6.41
CA GLU A 352 25.00 2.64 -5.05
C GLU A 352 24.08 3.34 -4.03
N GLU A 353 23.56 4.51 -4.38
CA GLU A 353 22.57 5.23 -3.57
C GLU A 353 21.27 4.43 -3.44
N ILE A 354 20.78 3.87 -4.55
CA ILE A 354 19.56 3.02 -4.56
C ILE A 354 19.70 1.84 -3.58
N GLU A 355 20.85 1.17 -3.58
CA GLU A 355 21.13 0.08 -2.65
C GLU A 355 21.28 0.57 -1.20
N ALA A 356 21.87 1.75 -0.97
CA ALA A 356 21.96 2.36 0.36
C ALA A 356 20.57 2.71 0.91
N ILE A 357 19.69 3.29 0.08
CA ILE A 357 18.30 3.59 0.44
C ILE A 357 17.56 2.30 0.83
N LYS A 358 17.71 1.22 0.04
CA LYS A 358 17.10 -0.08 0.34
C LYS A 358 17.59 -0.65 1.67
N ARG A 359 18.89 -0.57 1.96
CA ARG A 359 19.46 -0.98 3.26
C ARG A 359 18.90 -0.15 4.41
N ASN A 360 18.84 1.18 4.26
CA ASN A 360 18.27 2.06 5.28
C ASN A 360 16.80 1.72 5.56
N GLN A 361 15.99 1.49 4.52
CA GLN A 361 14.61 1.06 4.65
C GLN A 361 14.50 -0.23 5.49
N HIS A 362 15.30 -1.26 5.20
CA HIS A 362 15.30 -2.50 5.97
C HIS A 362 15.75 -2.31 7.42
N LEU A 363 16.77 -1.48 7.64
CA LEU A 363 17.24 -1.15 8.98
C LEU A 363 16.14 -0.46 9.79
N VAL A 364 15.43 0.51 9.21
CA VAL A 364 14.35 1.21 9.93
C VAL A 364 13.15 0.31 10.15
N ALA A 365 12.77 -0.52 9.17
CA ALA A 365 11.69 -1.49 9.30
C ALA A 365 11.91 -2.44 10.49
N GLU A 366 13.12 -2.99 10.66
CA GLU A 366 13.43 -4.01 11.67
C GLU A 366 13.96 -3.43 13.00
N ARG A 367 14.61 -2.26 12.95
CA ARG A 367 15.38 -1.68 14.08
C ARG A 367 15.13 -0.19 14.29
N GLY A 368 14.17 0.44 13.62
CA GLY A 368 14.00 1.89 13.59
C GLY A 368 13.85 2.57 14.96
N ARG A 369 13.36 1.86 15.98
CA ARG A 369 13.25 2.37 17.35
C ARG A 369 14.49 2.12 18.22
N GLU A 370 15.54 1.53 17.67
CA GLU A 370 16.77 1.22 18.41
C GLU A 370 17.54 2.52 18.71
N PRO A 371 17.83 2.82 20.01
CA PRO A 371 18.62 3.99 20.37
C PRO A 371 19.99 3.97 19.70
N GLY A 372 20.39 5.08 19.08
CA GLY A 372 21.69 5.20 18.42
C GLY A 372 21.76 4.61 17.01
N LEU A 373 20.65 4.14 16.43
CA LEU A 373 20.65 3.61 15.05
C LEU A 373 21.15 4.67 14.05
N LYS A 374 22.17 4.30 13.28
CA LYS A 374 22.71 5.13 12.20
C LYS A 374 22.30 4.60 10.83
N LEU A 375 22.06 5.53 9.91
CA LEU A 375 21.72 5.27 8.52
C LEU A 375 22.81 5.81 7.61
N GLN A 376 22.95 5.20 6.43
CA GLN A 376 23.92 5.64 5.43
C GLN A 376 23.39 6.85 4.66
N CYS A 377 24.14 7.96 4.65
CA CYS A 377 23.87 9.14 3.82
C CYS A 377 25.13 9.44 3.01
N GLY A 378 25.15 9.04 1.74
CA GLY A 378 26.37 9.04 0.93
C GLY A 378 27.46 8.18 1.56
N ALA A 379 28.61 8.79 1.86
CA ALA A 379 29.74 8.14 2.55
C ALA A 379 29.65 8.21 4.09
N GLU A 380 28.72 9.00 4.63
CA GLU A 380 28.60 9.24 6.07
C GLU A 380 27.56 8.31 6.73
N GLN A 381 27.64 8.20 8.06
CA GLN A 381 26.67 7.52 8.90
C GLN A 381 26.01 8.56 9.81
N VAL A 382 24.72 8.79 9.61
CA VAL A 382 23.94 9.83 10.31
C VAL A 382 22.98 9.15 11.29
N LEU A 383 22.83 9.72 12.48
CA LEU A 383 21.86 9.22 13.46
C LEU A 383 20.44 9.37 12.90
N LEU A 384 19.63 8.30 12.97
CA LEU A 384 18.27 8.30 12.42
C LEU A 384 17.44 9.47 12.96
N SER A 385 17.50 9.70 14.28
CA SER A 385 16.73 10.76 14.94
C SER A 385 17.14 12.16 14.47
N ASP A 386 18.43 12.39 14.27
CA ASP A 386 18.94 13.70 13.83
C ASP A 386 18.53 13.97 12.38
N TRP A 387 18.61 12.94 11.53
CA TRP A 387 18.17 13.06 10.13
C TRP A 387 16.65 13.24 10.03
N ALA A 388 15.87 12.45 10.77
CA ALA A 388 14.42 12.61 10.82
C ALA A 388 14.02 14.01 11.33
N LYS A 389 14.69 14.51 12.38
CA LYS A 389 14.49 15.86 12.90
C LYS A 389 14.77 16.91 11.84
N GLN A 390 15.89 16.81 11.12
CA GLN A 390 16.24 17.75 10.05
C GLN A 390 15.13 17.81 8.97
N VAL A 391 14.68 16.66 8.48
CA VAL A 391 13.61 16.58 7.47
C VAL A 391 12.30 17.22 7.98
N LEU A 392 11.93 16.99 9.24
CA LEU A 392 10.72 17.57 9.83
C LEU A 392 10.88 19.08 10.08
N ASP A 393 12.06 19.55 10.47
CA ASP A 393 12.33 20.99 10.63
C ASP A 393 12.23 21.71 9.26
N ASP A 394 12.69 21.08 8.18
CA ASP A 394 12.56 21.59 6.80
C ASP A 394 11.10 21.62 6.30
N CYS A 395 10.20 20.86 6.95
CA CYS A 395 8.77 20.85 6.66
C CYS A 395 8.00 22.02 7.31
N GLN A 396 8.57 22.68 8.33
CA GLN A 396 7.91 23.73 9.11
C GLN A 396 7.33 24.89 8.27
N PRO A 397 8.07 25.51 7.33
CA PRO A 397 7.51 26.60 6.52
C PRO A 397 6.37 26.13 5.60
N LEU A 398 6.38 24.86 5.19
CA LEU A 398 5.35 24.29 4.31
C LEU A 398 4.06 24.00 5.07
N ALA A 399 4.16 23.50 6.30
CA ALA A 399 3.01 23.32 7.19
C ALA A 399 2.32 24.67 7.48
N ALA A 400 3.09 25.69 7.86
CA ALA A 400 2.57 27.03 8.12
C ALA A 400 1.90 27.66 6.88
N MET A 401 2.38 27.33 5.68
CA MET A 401 1.79 27.80 4.44
C MET A 401 0.45 27.15 4.13
N LEU A 402 0.35 25.82 4.28
CA LEU A 402 -0.91 25.10 4.10
C LEU A 402 -1.95 25.55 5.14
N ASP A 403 -1.51 25.80 6.37
CA ASP A 403 -2.32 26.40 7.43
C ASP A 403 -2.87 27.78 7.04
N GLY A 404 -2.00 28.68 6.58
CA GLY A 404 -2.42 30.02 6.12
C GLY A 404 -3.39 29.96 4.93
N LEU A 405 -3.20 29.01 4.02
CA LEU A 405 -4.05 28.80 2.85
C LEU A 405 -5.44 28.27 3.21
N HIS A 406 -5.49 27.31 4.12
CA HIS A 406 -6.73 26.64 4.53
C HIS A 406 -7.37 27.26 5.77
N GLN A 407 -6.80 28.34 6.32
CA GLN A 407 -7.25 29.03 7.53
C GLN A 407 -7.39 28.07 8.73
N THR A 408 -6.37 27.25 8.94
CA THR A 408 -6.30 26.24 10.00
C THR A 408 -4.91 26.25 10.65
N ASP A 409 -4.73 25.48 11.71
CA ASP A 409 -3.43 25.16 12.31
C ASP A 409 -3.13 23.64 12.26
N ALA A 410 -4.00 22.88 11.57
CA ALA A 410 -3.99 21.42 11.58
C ALA A 410 -2.77 20.80 10.89
N TYR A 411 -2.13 21.48 9.93
CA TYR A 411 -0.89 21.00 9.30
C TYR A 411 0.30 21.18 10.24
N SER A 412 0.41 22.34 10.90
CA SER A 412 1.45 22.57 11.92
C SER A 412 1.27 21.66 13.14
N GLN A 413 0.03 21.39 13.56
CA GLN A 413 -0.25 20.40 14.61
C GLN A 413 0.21 18.99 14.21
N ALA A 414 -0.12 18.53 13.00
CA ALA A 414 0.34 17.23 12.48
C ALA A 414 1.87 17.12 12.43
N LEU A 415 2.55 18.19 12.02
CA LEU A 415 4.01 18.26 12.03
C LEU A 415 4.59 18.21 13.47
N ALA A 416 3.98 18.94 14.41
CA ALA A 416 4.39 18.93 15.81
C ALA A 416 4.23 17.54 16.44
N GLU A 417 3.15 16.83 16.13
CA GLU A 417 2.96 15.42 16.55
C GLU A 417 4.07 14.52 15.98
N ALA A 418 4.43 14.69 14.71
CA ALA A 418 5.54 13.96 14.09
C ALA A 418 6.88 14.25 14.77
N GLN A 419 7.18 15.52 15.05
CA GLN A 419 8.40 15.93 15.77
C GLN A 419 8.42 15.35 17.20
N GLN A 420 7.28 15.34 17.90
CA GLN A 420 7.18 14.73 19.23
C GLN A 420 7.48 13.23 19.19
N ARG A 421 7.02 12.50 18.17
CA ARG A 421 7.32 11.06 18.02
C ARG A 421 8.81 10.77 17.86
N VAL A 422 9.57 11.64 17.19
CA VAL A 422 11.03 11.53 17.10
C VAL A 422 11.69 11.75 18.47
N GLN A 423 11.20 12.70 19.26
CA GLN A 423 11.72 12.98 20.59
C GLN A 423 11.32 11.91 21.62
N GLN A 424 10.16 11.28 21.42
CA GLN A 424 9.57 10.28 22.31
C GLN A 424 9.24 9.00 21.53
N PRO A 425 10.23 8.14 21.20
CA PRO A 425 10.03 6.96 20.37
C PRO A 425 8.95 5.98 20.89
N GLY A 426 8.68 6.00 22.20
CA GLY A 426 7.61 5.21 22.83
C GLY A 426 6.18 5.61 22.41
N SER A 427 6.01 6.79 21.82
CA SER A 427 4.72 7.27 21.30
C SER A 427 4.41 6.83 19.86
N THR A 428 5.40 6.26 19.15
CA THR A 428 5.20 5.74 17.79
C THR A 428 4.18 4.59 17.78
N PRO A 429 3.41 4.41 16.68
CA PRO A 429 2.42 3.33 16.60
C PRO A 429 3.03 1.95 16.86
N SER A 430 4.18 1.65 16.28
CA SER A 430 4.89 0.38 16.54
C SER A 430 5.28 0.17 18.01
N ALA A 431 5.70 1.19 18.74
CA ALA A 431 5.95 1.06 20.17
C ALA A 431 4.64 0.77 20.94
N ARG A 432 3.57 1.52 20.62
CA ARG A 432 2.25 1.34 21.24
C ARG A 432 1.66 -0.05 20.96
N VAL A 433 1.83 -0.58 19.75
CA VAL A 433 1.37 -1.94 19.39
C VAL A 433 2.08 -2.99 20.24
N LEU A 434 3.42 -2.95 20.34
CA LEU A 434 4.15 -3.91 21.18
C LEU A 434 3.75 -3.81 22.65
N GLU A 435 3.58 -2.60 23.15
CA GLU A 435 3.16 -2.37 24.52
C GLU A 435 1.78 -2.98 24.79
N GLN A 436 0.77 -2.66 23.99
CA GLN A 436 -0.58 -3.21 24.19
C GLN A 436 -0.63 -4.74 24.03
N ILE A 437 0.12 -5.31 23.07
CA ILE A 437 0.20 -6.77 22.95
C ILE A 437 0.69 -7.40 24.26
N ARG A 438 1.73 -6.82 24.88
CA ARG A 438 2.31 -7.31 26.14
C ARG A 438 1.37 -7.09 27.32
N SER A 439 0.93 -5.85 27.56
CA SER A 439 0.24 -5.47 28.80
C SER A 439 -1.26 -5.77 28.80
N LEU A 440 -1.93 -5.74 27.63
CA LEU A 440 -3.39 -5.88 27.55
C LEU A 440 -3.85 -7.20 26.90
N HIS A 441 -3.00 -7.84 26.08
CA HIS A 441 -3.41 -9.00 25.28
C HIS A 441 -2.63 -10.29 25.57
N GLN A 442 -1.97 -10.36 26.73
CA GLN A 442 -1.23 -11.54 27.19
C GLN A 442 -0.19 -12.00 26.14
N SER A 443 0.55 -11.05 25.59
CA SER A 443 1.53 -11.23 24.53
C SER A 443 1.01 -11.86 23.23
N SER A 444 -0.31 -11.87 23.00
CA SER A 444 -0.92 -12.45 21.80
C SER A 444 -1.27 -11.41 20.75
N PHE A 445 -0.59 -11.46 19.60
CA PHE A 445 -0.91 -10.61 18.45
C PHE A 445 -2.32 -10.87 17.91
N GLU A 446 -2.76 -12.13 17.84
CA GLU A 446 -4.11 -12.47 17.38
C GLU A 446 -5.20 -11.84 18.27
N ARG A 447 -5.02 -11.86 19.60
CA ARG A 447 -5.95 -11.19 20.53
C ARG A 447 -5.97 -9.68 20.36
N PHE A 448 -4.80 -9.06 20.20
CA PHE A 448 -4.69 -7.62 19.93
C PHE A 448 -5.42 -7.25 18.63
N GLY A 449 -5.07 -7.90 17.52
CA GLY A 449 -5.67 -7.58 16.22
C GLY A 449 -7.18 -7.81 16.21
N ARG A 450 -7.68 -8.87 16.88
CA ARG A 450 -9.13 -9.07 17.03
C ARG A 450 -9.79 -7.96 17.82
N ALA A 451 -9.20 -7.54 18.95
CA ALA A 451 -9.75 -6.47 19.78
C ALA A 451 -9.82 -5.15 19.00
N GLN A 452 -8.75 -4.78 18.28
CA GLN A 452 -8.72 -3.57 17.46
C GLN A 452 -9.71 -3.63 16.28
N SER A 453 -9.87 -4.81 15.68
CA SER A 453 -10.83 -5.01 14.59
C SER A 453 -12.28 -4.89 15.08
N LEU A 454 -12.60 -5.48 16.24
CA LEU A 454 -13.92 -5.38 16.84
C LEU A 454 -14.24 -3.94 17.27
N TRP A 455 -13.28 -3.25 17.90
CA TRP A 455 -13.44 -1.84 18.28
C TRP A 455 -13.71 -0.95 17.05
N ALA A 456 -12.91 -1.09 15.99
CA ALA A 456 -13.10 -0.32 14.76
C ALA A 456 -14.45 -0.63 14.10
N HIS A 457 -14.84 -1.91 14.09
CA HIS A 457 -16.13 -2.37 13.57
C HIS A 457 -17.31 -1.73 14.30
N GLU A 458 -17.33 -1.82 15.64
CA GLU A 458 -18.38 -1.25 16.48
C GLU A 458 -18.42 0.28 16.36
N HIS A 459 -17.26 0.93 16.35
CA HIS A 459 -17.15 2.38 16.18
C HIS A 459 -17.80 2.84 14.87
N LEU A 460 -17.45 2.23 13.74
CA LEU A 460 -17.97 2.63 12.43
C LEU A 460 -19.47 2.35 12.27
N LEU A 461 -19.97 1.24 12.82
CA LEU A 461 -21.40 0.93 12.78
C LEU A 461 -22.25 1.83 13.68
N ALA A 462 -21.67 2.38 14.75
CA ALA A 462 -22.32 3.33 15.65
C ALA A 462 -22.44 4.74 15.06
N LEU A 463 -21.60 5.11 14.08
CA LEU A 463 -21.69 6.40 13.41
C LEU A 463 -22.98 6.53 12.58
N PRO A 464 -23.51 7.77 12.40
CA PRO A 464 -24.73 8.00 11.63
C PRO A 464 -24.66 7.38 10.23
N TRP A 465 -25.75 6.73 9.83
CA TRP A 465 -25.92 6.14 8.50
C TRP A 465 -27.37 6.31 8.07
N SER A 466 -27.57 7.05 6.99
CA SER A 466 -28.90 7.35 6.46
C SER A 466 -29.37 6.29 5.47
N GLU A 467 -30.69 6.16 5.31
CA GLU A 467 -31.26 5.30 4.27
C GLU A 467 -30.83 5.76 2.86
N ALA A 468 -30.68 7.07 2.64
CA ALA A 468 -30.19 7.61 1.37
C ALA A 468 -28.77 7.13 1.04
N GLN A 469 -27.87 7.09 2.03
CA GLN A 469 -26.54 6.50 1.85
C GLN A 469 -26.64 5.00 1.55
N GLN A 470 -27.48 4.26 2.28
CA GLN A 470 -27.68 2.83 2.03
C GLN A 470 -28.15 2.57 0.58
N GLN A 471 -29.14 3.33 0.11
CA GLN A 471 -29.68 3.21 -1.25
C GLN A 471 -28.64 3.59 -2.31
N HIS A 472 -27.86 4.66 -2.08
CA HIS A 472 -26.82 5.11 -2.99
C HIS A 472 -25.77 4.03 -3.26
N TYR A 473 -25.21 3.43 -2.21
CA TYR A 473 -24.20 2.37 -2.36
C TYR A 473 -24.81 1.05 -2.86
N ALA A 474 -26.05 0.72 -2.51
CA ALA A 474 -26.74 -0.45 -3.07
C ALA A 474 -26.97 -0.32 -4.58
N GLN A 475 -27.28 0.88 -5.07
CA GLN A 475 -27.38 1.14 -6.51
C GLN A 475 -26.04 0.99 -7.21
N MET A 476 -24.94 1.46 -6.61
CA MET A 476 -23.58 1.24 -7.15
C MET A 476 -23.19 -0.23 -7.18
N ALA A 477 -23.50 -0.99 -6.13
CA ALA A 477 -23.32 -2.43 -6.09
C ALA A 477 -24.06 -3.12 -7.24
N GLN A 478 -25.34 -2.81 -7.43
CA GLN A 478 -26.13 -3.36 -8.53
C GLN A 478 -25.57 -2.98 -9.91
N ALA A 479 -25.23 -1.70 -10.12
CA ALA A 479 -24.66 -1.22 -11.37
C ALA A 479 -23.32 -1.92 -11.71
N SER A 480 -22.49 -2.21 -10.69
CA SER A 480 -21.25 -2.94 -10.89
C SER A 480 -21.49 -4.37 -11.37
N LEU A 481 -22.48 -5.08 -10.80
CA LEU A 481 -22.85 -6.44 -11.23
C LEU A 481 -23.29 -6.45 -12.69
N ASP A 482 -24.10 -5.47 -13.10
CA ASP A 482 -24.58 -5.37 -14.47
C ASP A 482 -23.46 -4.98 -15.44
N ALA A 483 -22.52 -4.12 -15.01
CA ALA A 483 -21.31 -3.83 -15.77
C ALA A 483 -20.41 -5.07 -15.96
N GLN A 484 -20.24 -5.90 -14.92
CA GLN A 484 -19.48 -7.15 -15.04
C GLN A 484 -20.12 -8.10 -16.07
N LYS A 485 -21.44 -8.29 -16.00
CA LYS A 485 -22.18 -9.12 -16.98
C LYS A 485 -22.01 -8.59 -18.40
N ALA A 486 -22.01 -7.26 -18.58
CA ALA A 486 -21.81 -6.64 -19.89
C ALA A 486 -20.41 -6.94 -20.45
N ILE A 487 -19.36 -6.90 -19.60
CA ILE A 487 -17.99 -7.27 -20.01
C ILE A 487 -17.94 -8.75 -20.40
N GLU A 488 -18.53 -9.64 -19.59
CA GLU A 488 -18.57 -11.08 -19.87
C GLU A 488 -19.30 -11.41 -21.19
N ALA A 489 -20.39 -10.70 -21.49
CA ALA A 489 -21.12 -10.87 -22.74
C ALA A 489 -20.41 -10.28 -23.98
N ALA A 490 -19.54 -9.30 -23.78
CA ALA A 490 -18.78 -8.64 -24.85
C ALA A 490 -17.51 -9.40 -25.25
N ASP A 491 -17.05 -10.36 -24.43
CA ASP A 491 -15.86 -11.15 -24.73
C ASP A 491 -16.06 -12.03 -25.97
N THR A 492 -15.05 -12.06 -26.81
CA THR A 492 -15.01 -12.87 -28.03
C THR A 492 -13.73 -13.71 -28.06
N GLY A 493 -13.78 -14.85 -28.77
CA GLY A 493 -12.64 -15.77 -28.88
C GLY A 493 -12.28 -16.46 -27.57
N THR A 494 -11.08 -17.05 -27.54
CA THR A 494 -10.59 -17.78 -26.36
C THR A 494 -9.76 -16.89 -25.45
N PHE A 495 -9.76 -17.21 -24.16
CA PHE A 495 -8.91 -16.52 -23.17
C PHE A 495 -7.43 -16.60 -23.53
N GLU A 496 -6.96 -17.68 -24.15
CA GLU A 496 -5.56 -17.80 -24.57
C GLU A 496 -5.18 -16.77 -25.62
N ALA A 497 -6.01 -16.60 -26.66
CA ALA A 497 -5.77 -15.62 -27.70
C ALA A 497 -5.84 -14.19 -27.15
N TRP A 498 -6.72 -13.94 -26.19
CA TRP A 498 -6.75 -12.67 -25.46
C TRP A 498 -5.47 -12.47 -24.63
N ARG A 499 -5.05 -13.48 -23.85
CA ARG A 499 -3.86 -13.44 -22.99
C ARG A 499 -2.61 -13.16 -23.81
N GLN A 500 -2.42 -13.87 -24.92
CA GLN A 500 -1.27 -13.68 -25.79
C GLN A 500 -1.18 -12.24 -26.31
N ARG A 501 -2.30 -11.66 -26.76
CA ARG A 501 -2.35 -10.24 -27.16
C ARG A 501 -2.08 -9.29 -26.00
N TYR A 502 -2.67 -9.54 -24.83
CA TYR A 502 -2.48 -8.71 -23.64
C TYR A 502 -1.03 -8.74 -23.14
N MET A 503 -0.36 -9.87 -23.29
CA MET A 503 1.03 -10.11 -22.89
C MET A 503 2.05 -9.81 -23.98
N ASP A 504 1.60 -9.38 -25.17
CA ASP A 504 2.49 -9.00 -26.25
C ASP A 504 3.30 -7.75 -25.85
N PRO A 505 4.64 -7.76 -25.97
CA PRO A 505 5.47 -6.59 -25.70
C PRO A 505 5.02 -5.32 -26.46
N ALA A 506 4.40 -5.45 -27.63
CA ALA A 506 3.86 -4.32 -28.39
C ALA A 506 2.77 -3.56 -27.60
N ALA A 507 2.06 -4.21 -26.67
CA ALA A 507 1.06 -3.57 -25.82
C ALA A 507 1.65 -2.66 -24.73
N LEU A 508 2.97 -2.71 -24.48
CA LEU A 508 3.65 -1.90 -23.47
C LEU A 508 4.01 -0.49 -23.95
N GLY A 509 3.80 -0.19 -25.25
CA GLY A 509 4.15 1.09 -25.87
C GLY A 509 5.65 1.28 -26.01
N GLY A 510 6.20 1.31 -27.21
CA GLY A 510 7.64 1.46 -27.43
C GLY A 510 7.97 1.71 -28.88
#